data_AF-A0A2V9N6B8-F1
#
_entry.id   AF-A0A2V9N6B8-F1
#
_cell.length_a   1.000
_cell.length_b   1.000
_cell.length_c   1.000
_cell.angle_alpha   90.00
_cell.angle_beta   90.00
_cell.angle_gamma   90.00
#
_symmetry.space_group_name_H-M   'P 1'
#
loop_
_entity.id
_entity.type
_entity.pdbx_description
1 polymer ?
#
loop_
_entity_poly.entity_id
_entity_poly.type
_entity_poly.pdbx_seq_one_letter_code
_entity_poly.pdbx_strand_id
1 'polypeptide(L)'
;MLVKASNPDDQVFVVNFNDEYYLDQEFTPDIKKLQGALEHVEARGGTALYDAIVASADYLTHSKLQRKALFVVTDGEDDASQETLEQAIHKLQQENGPVVYAIGLLGEEKSRKAKRALELISERTGGISFFPPTLDQVDEISRSIARDIRNQYTITYAPSTPKTVAGYRTIHVDAHARPYKKLTVRTRTGYYPGQEQQGAGGVN
;
A
#
# COMPACT_ATOMS: atom_id res chain seq x y z
N MET A 1 11.05 12.86 -6.26
CA MET A 1 10.73 12.05 -5.05
C MET A 1 9.35 12.37 -4.47
N LEU A 2 8.57 11.33 -4.14
CA LEU A 2 7.16 11.37 -3.70
C LEU A 2 6.89 12.36 -2.54
N VAL A 3 7.77 12.39 -1.55
CA VAL A 3 7.62 13.20 -0.33
C VAL A 3 7.50 14.70 -0.62
N LYS A 4 8.25 15.21 -1.62
CA LYS A 4 8.16 16.63 -2.03
C LYS A 4 6.81 16.97 -2.66
N ALA A 5 6.07 15.97 -3.11
CA ALA A 5 4.74 16.09 -3.67
C ALA A 5 3.65 15.72 -2.64
N SER A 6 3.95 15.76 -1.34
CA SER A 6 2.96 15.60 -0.26
C SER A 6 2.28 16.94 0.06
N ASN A 7 1.01 16.91 0.48
CA ASN A 7 0.27 18.05 0.99
C ASN A 7 0.59 18.27 2.49
N PRO A 8 0.64 19.50 3.02
CA PRO A 8 0.80 19.76 4.45
C PRO A 8 -0.16 19.00 5.39
N ASP A 9 -1.36 18.65 4.93
CA ASP A 9 -2.35 17.88 5.71
C ASP A 9 -2.13 16.35 5.65
N ASP A 10 -1.21 15.88 4.80
CA ASP A 10 -0.86 14.47 4.74
C ASP A 10 -0.01 14.08 5.95
N GLN A 11 -0.17 12.83 6.39
CA GLN A 11 0.70 12.22 7.38
C GLN A 11 1.58 11.19 6.67
N VAL A 12 2.90 11.41 6.72
CA VAL A 12 3.88 10.53 6.07
C VAL A 12 4.84 9.98 7.12
N PHE A 13 5.16 8.70 7.00
CA PHE A 13 6.14 7.99 7.81
C PHE A 13 7.07 7.21 6.86
N VAL A 14 8.22 6.76 7.36
CA VAL A 14 9.19 5.98 6.59
C VAL A 14 9.55 4.73 7.36
N VAL A 15 9.38 3.58 6.70
CA VAL A 15 9.85 2.27 7.17
C VAL A 15 10.93 1.81 6.21
N ASN A 16 12.08 1.49 6.76
CA ASN A 16 13.16 0.83 6.04
C ASN A 16 13.17 -0.65 6.43
N PHE A 17 13.73 -1.50 5.57
CA PHE A 17 13.80 -2.92 5.84
C PHE A 17 15.00 -3.57 5.13
N ASN A 18 15.51 -4.62 5.76
CA ASN A 18 16.50 -5.56 5.24
C ASN A 18 16.12 -6.96 5.73
N ASP A 19 16.95 -7.63 6.54
CA ASP A 19 16.59 -8.85 7.27
C ASP A 19 15.38 -8.64 8.21
N GLU A 20 15.22 -7.42 8.73
CA GLU A 20 14.10 -7.00 9.56
C GLU A 20 13.59 -5.62 9.11
N TYR A 21 12.36 -5.26 9.49
CA TYR A 21 11.83 -3.92 9.24
C TYR A 21 12.02 -3.02 10.47
N TYR A 22 12.17 -1.72 10.24
CA TYR A 22 12.22 -0.72 11.31
C TYR A 22 11.61 0.61 10.87
N LEU A 23 10.92 1.26 11.81
CA LEU A 23 10.33 2.58 11.61
C LEU A 23 11.42 3.64 11.77
N ASP A 24 11.94 4.14 10.65
CA ASP A 24 13.01 5.14 10.64
C ASP A 24 12.47 6.55 10.92
N GLN A 25 11.22 6.83 10.52
CA GLN A 25 10.56 8.09 10.80
C GLN A 25 9.07 7.90 11.08
N GLU A 26 8.62 8.29 12.27
CA GLU A 26 7.20 8.40 12.63
C GLU A 26 6.48 9.46 11.79
N PHE A 27 5.14 9.49 11.88
CA PHE A 27 4.33 10.48 11.17
C PHE A 27 4.81 11.91 11.37
N THR A 28 5.16 12.58 10.28
CA THR A 28 5.63 13.96 10.30
C THR A 28 5.25 14.69 9.01
N PRO A 29 4.90 15.99 9.08
CA PRO A 29 4.78 16.83 7.89
C PRO A 29 6.15 17.40 7.44
N ASP A 30 7.22 17.18 8.21
CA ASP A 30 8.55 17.72 7.91
C ASP A 30 9.25 16.93 6.81
N ILE A 31 9.24 17.51 5.60
CA ILE A 31 9.88 16.96 4.41
C ILE A 31 11.38 16.70 4.64
N LYS A 32 12.09 17.52 5.41
CA LYS A 32 13.53 17.33 5.62
C LYS A 32 13.81 16.07 6.44
N LYS A 33 13.01 15.80 7.47
CA LYS A 33 13.12 14.57 8.26
C LYS A 33 12.85 13.34 7.39
N LEU A 34 11.81 13.41 6.57
CA LEU A 34 11.46 12.33 5.63
C LEU A 34 12.55 12.10 4.58
N GLN A 35 13.19 13.16 4.07
CA GLN A 35 14.32 13.02 3.15
C GLN A 35 15.52 12.37 3.83
N GLY A 36 15.87 12.79 5.05
CA GLY A 36 16.96 12.17 5.81
C GLY A 36 16.72 10.69 6.06
N ALA A 37 15.49 10.30 6.41
CA ALA A 37 15.13 8.90 6.62
C ALA A 37 15.26 8.03 5.35
N LEU A 38 15.01 8.62 4.18
CA LEU A 38 15.18 7.95 2.89
C LEU A 38 16.65 7.86 2.44
N GLU A 39 17.55 8.64 3.04
CA GLU A 39 19.00 8.55 2.77
C GLU A 39 19.67 7.44 3.59
N HIS A 40 19.04 6.96 4.67
CA HIS A 40 19.56 5.91 5.55
C HIS A 40 19.30 4.48 5.07
N VAL A 41 18.91 4.28 3.80
CA VAL A 41 18.58 2.96 3.27
C VAL A 41 19.85 2.09 3.18
N GLU A 42 19.95 1.10 4.07
CA GLU A 42 21.00 0.09 4.02
C GLU A 42 20.55 -1.12 3.17
N ALA A 43 21.06 -1.23 1.94
CA ALA A 43 20.79 -2.36 1.05
C ALA A 43 21.67 -3.60 1.35
N ARG A 44 21.90 -3.91 2.64
CA ARG A 44 22.67 -5.09 3.06
C ARG A 44 21.80 -5.98 3.95
N GLY A 45 21.87 -7.28 3.71
CA GLY A 45 21.03 -8.29 4.36
C GLY A 45 20.08 -8.94 3.38
N GLY A 46 19.12 -9.70 3.91
CA GLY A 46 17.94 -10.20 3.18
C GLY A 46 16.89 -9.11 2.97
N THR A 47 15.70 -9.53 2.57
CA THR A 47 14.56 -8.69 2.20
C THR A 47 13.30 -9.18 2.93
N ALA A 48 12.92 -8.50 4.02
CA ALA A 48 11.70 -8.73 4.80
C ALA A 48 10.55 -7.83 4.32
N LEU A 49 10.26 -7.90 3.02
CA LEU A 49 9.28 -7.06 2.33
C LEU A 49 7.85 -7.25 2.87
N TYR A 50 7.43 -8.50 3.04
CA TYR A 50 6.06 -8.80 3.48
C TYR A 50 5.83 -8.33 4.91
N ASP A 51 6.78 -8.58 5.82
CA ASP A 51 6.72 -8.11 7.20
C ASP A 51 6.69 -6.58 7.26
N ALA A 52 7.55 -5.90 6.47
CA ALA A 52 7.58 -4.45 6.41
C ALA A 52 6.25 -3.84 5.92
N ILE A 53 5.64 -4.41 4.89
CA ILE A 53 4.35 -3.94 4.35
C ILE A 53 3.22 -4.16 5.37
N VAL A 54 3.18 -5.32 6.03
CA VAL A 54 2.19 -5.64 7.05
C VAL A 54 2.32 -4.69 8.24
N ALA A 55 3.53 -4.52 8.77
CA ALA A 55 3.79 -3.63 9.88
C ALA A 55 3.46 -2.17 9.54
N SER A 56 3.74 -1.75 8.31
CA SER A 56 3.38 -0.42 7.82
C SER A 56 1.86 -0.23 7.72
N ALA A 57 1.12 -1.27 7.30
CA ALA A 57 -0.33 -1.25 7.27
C ALA A 57 -0.95 -1.18 8.68
N ASP A 58 -0.36 -1.90 9.63
CA ASP A 58 -0.75 -1.82 11.04
C ASP A 58 -0.42 -0.45 11.62
N TYR A 59 0.75 0.12 11.32
CA TYR A 59 1.14 1.45 11.79
C TYR A 59 0.20 2.55 11.24
N LEU A 60 -0.26 2.40 9.99
CA LEU A 60 -1.27 3.27 9.39
C LEU A 60 -2.61 3.31 10.14
N THR A 61 -2.90 2.34 11.02
CA THR A 61 -4.11 2.37 11.87
C THR A 61 -4.09 3.49 12.92
N HIS A 62 -2.91 4.00 13.29
CA HIS A 62 -2.77 5.15 14.18
C HIS A 62 -3.22 6.47 13.53
N SER A 63 -3.30 6.53 12.20
CA SER A 63 -3.85 7.68 11.49
C SER A 63 -5.39 7.62 11.45
N LYS A 64 -6.01 8.77 11.74
CA LYS A 64 -7.46 8.98 11.62
C LYS A 64 -7.90 9.27 10.17
N LEU A 65 -6.95 9.41 9.25
CA LEU A 65 -7.26 9.65 7.84
C LEU A 65 -7.83 8.39 7.20
N GLN A 66 -8.89 8.57 6.40
CA GLN A 66 -9.58 7.47 5.72
C GLN A 66 -8.80 6.96 4.50
N ARG A 67 -8.08 7.85 3.81
CA ARG A 67 -7.23 7.49 2.67
C ARG A 67 -5.87 7.06 3.19
N LYS A 68 -5.53 5.80 2.95
CA LYS A 68 -4.29 5.17 3.39
C LYS A 68 -3.61 4.57 2.16
N ALA A 69 -2.35 4.91 1.97
CA ALA A 69 -1.55 4.38 0.87
C ALA A 69 -0.17 3.99 1.39
N LEU A 70 0.37 2.90 0.84
CA LEU A 70 1.76 2.51 1.01
C LEU A 70 2.47 2.67 -0.32
N PHE A 71 3.64 3.29 -0.29
CA PHE A 71 4.53 3.38 -1.43
C PHE A 71 5.78 2.56 -1.11
N VAL A 72 5.94 1.47 -1.87
CA VAL A 72 6.95 0.45 -1.62
C VAL A 72 7.98 0.50 -2.74
N VAL A 73 9.25 0.53 -2.37
CA VAL A 73 10.37 0.41 -3.32
C VAL A 73 11.22 -0.76 -2.84
N THR A 74 11.53 -1.69 -3.74
CA THR A 74 12.37 -2.86 -3.45
C THR A 74 13.12 -3.30 -4.71
N ASP A 75 14.33 -3.81 -4.56
CA ASP A 75 15.15 -4.39 -5.61
C ASP A 75 15.18 -5.94 -5.58
N GLY A 76 14.63 -6.54 -4.52
CA GLY A 76 14.76 -7.96 -4.22
C GLY A 76 13.45 -8.74 -4.18
N GLU A 77 13.61 -10.07 -4.19
CA GLU A 77 12.55 -10.99 -3.76
C GLU A 77 12.57 -11.08 -2.24
N ASP A 78 11.39 -11.19 -1.63
CA ASP A 78 11.28 -11.49 -0.21
C ASP A 78 11.91 -12.86 0.14
N ASP A 79 12.85 -12.85 1.07
CA ASP A 79 13.57 -14.04 1.55
C ASP A 79 13.79 -14.09 3.08
N ALA A 80 13.43 -13.01 3.80
CA ALA A 80 13.62 -12.90 5.24
C ALA A 80 12.31 -12.78 6.05
N SER A 81 11.17 -12.53 5.38
CA SER A 81 9.90 -12.35 6.09
C SER A 81 9.43 -13.64 6.77
N GLN A 82 8.77 -13.47 7.92
CA GLN A 82 8.01 -14.53 8.58
C GLN A 82 6.63 -14.72 7.95
N GLU A 83 6.01 -13.63 7.47
CA GLU A 83 4.73 -13.67 6.77
C GLU A 83 4.90 -14.20 5.33
N THR A 84 3.94 -14.98 4.85
CA THR A 84 3.85 -15.32 3.41
C THR A 84 3.17 -14.20 2.62
N LEU A 85 3.36 -14.22 1.29
CA LEU A 85 2.69 -13.32 0.35
C LEU A 85 1.15 -13.32 0.56
N GLU A 86 0.56 -14.50 0.71
CA GLU A 86 -0.89 -14.65 0.90
C GLU A 86 -1.36 -14.07 2.23
N GLN A 87 -0.59 -14.27 3.31
CA GLN A 87 -0.89 -13.69 4.62
C GLN A 87 -0.80 -12.17 4.60
N ALA A 88 0.24 -11.62 3.97
CA ALA A 88 0.40 -10.18 3.79
C ALA A 88 -0.76 -9.58 3.00
N ILE A 89 -1.15 -10.19 1.87
CA ILE A 89 -2.32 -9.76 1.09
C ILE A 89 -3.58 -9.82 1.93
N HIS A 90 -3.80 -10.89 2.69
CA HIS A 90 -4.97 -11.03 3.55
C HIS A 90 -5.06 -9.91 4.60
N LYS A 91 -3.95 -9.55 5.22
CA LYS A 91 -3.87 -8.44 6.19
C LYS A 91 -4.11 -7.08 5.55
N LEU A 92 -3.61 -6.86 4.32
CA LEU A 92 -3.84 -5.63 3.58
C LEU A 92 -5.29 -5.49 3.07
N GLN A 93 -5.99 -6.60 2.88
CA GLN A 93 -7.39 -6.63 2.41
C GLN A 93 -8.43 -6.48 3.53
N GLN A 94 -8.02 -6.21 4.78
CA GLN A 94 -8.98 -5.89 5.83
C GLN A 94 -9.76 -4.60 5.51
N GLU A 95 -10.93 -4.43 6.14
CA GLU A 95 -11.69 -3.19 6.05
C GLU A 95 -10.79 -1.99 6.41
N ASN A 96 -10.82 -0.93 5.60
CA ASN A 96 -9.93 0.23 5.70
C ASN A 96 -8.42 -0.05 5.51
N GLY A 97 -8.06 -1.19 4.93
CA GLY A 97 -6.68 -1.48 4.52
C GLY A 97 -6.17 -0.49 3.45
N PRO A 98 -4.84 -0.30 3.37
CA PRO A 98 -4.22 0.67 2.48
C PRO A 98 -4.20 0.21 1.02
N VAL A 99 -4.09 1.18 0.11
CA VAL A 99 -3.74 0.93 -1.30
C VAL A 99 -2.22 0.83 -1.42
N VAL A 100 -1.70 -0.25 -2.02
CA VAL A 100 -0.25 -0.44 -2.17
C VAL A 100 0.18 -0.08 -3.59
N TYR A 101 1.14 0.85 -3.67
CA TYR A 101 1.86 1.21 -4.88
C TYR A 101 3.29 0.68 -4.77
N ALA A 102 3.76 -0.04 -5.78
CA ALA A 102 5.09 -0.65 -5.73
C ALA A 102 6.00 -0.21 -6.89
N ILE A 103 7.28 -0.06 -6.62
CA ILE A 103 8.34 0.05 -7.63
C ILE A 103 9.34 -1.07 -7.38
N GLY A 104 9.40 -2.01 -8.32
CA GLY A 104 10.40 -3.08 -8.32
C GLY A 104 11.63 -2.69 -9.14
N LEU A 105 12.74 -2.41 -8.47
CA LEU A 105 14.07 -2.13 -9.06
C LEU A 105 14.81 -3.43 -9.41
N LEU A 106 14.11 -4.33 -10.10
CA LEU A 106 14.60 -5.66 -10.40
C LEU A 106 15.62 -5.60 -11.55
N GLY A 107 16.85 -6.08 -11.32
CA GLY A 107 17.92 -6.18 -12.33
C GLY A 107 17.55 -7.11 -13.51
N GLU A 108 18.40 -7.20 -14.54
CA GLU A 108 18.06 -7.91 -15.79
C GLU A 108 17.71 -9.41 -15.61
N GLU A 109 18.30 -10.10 -14.62
CA GLU A 109 17.96 -11.48 -14.23
C GLU A 109 16.70 -11.56 -13.33
N LYS A 110 15.65 -10.78 -13.64
CA LYS A 110 14.48 -10.59 -12.77
C LYS A 110 13.98 -11.88 -12.12
N SER A 111 13.88 -11.86 -10.79
CA SER A 111 13.03 -12.80 -10.07
C SER A 111 11.58 -12.61 -10.53
N ARG A 112 11.11 -13.52 -11.39
CA ARG A 112 9.71 -13.59 -11.80
C ARG A 112 8.77 -13.64 -10.59
N LYS A 113 9.25 -14.22 -9.48
CA LYS A 113 8.51 -14.33 -8.22
C LYS A 113 8.37 -12.96 -7.54
N ALA A 114 9.44 -12.17 -7.42
CA ALA A 114 9.37 -10.79 -6.90
C ALA A 114 8.40 -9.91 -7.71
N LYS A 115 8.51 -9.95 -9.04
CA LYS A 115 7.60 -9.22 -9.93
C LYS A 115 6.14 -9.62 -9.70
N ARG A 116 5.88 -10.93 -9.67
CA ARG A 116 4.54 -11.49 -9.47
C ARG A 116 3.96 -11.10 -8.10
N ALA A 117 4.78 -11.12 -7.05
CA ALA A 117 4.38 -10.74 -5.70
C ALA A 117 3.93 -9.27 -5.63
N LEU A 118 4.74 -8.36 -6.17
CA LEU A 118 4.41 -6.92 -6.20
C LEU A 118 3.16 -6.62 -7.04
N GLU A 119 2.98 -7.30 -8.17
CA GLU A 119 1.74 -7.24 -8.98
C GLU A 119 0.52 -7.70 -8.17
N LEU A 120 0.61 -8.86 -7.50
CA LEU A 120 -0.50 -9.39 -6.70
C LEU A 120 -0.87 -8.46 -5.54
N ILE A 121 0.11 -7.98 -4.78
CA ILE A 121 -0.13 -7.06 -3.65
C ILE A 121 -0.81 -5.78 -4.15
N SER A 122 -0.27 -5.18 -5.21
CA SER A 122 -0.79 -3.93 -5.75
C SER A 122 -2.21 -4.11 -6.32
N GLU A 123 -2.44 -5.16 -7.11
CA GLU A 123 -3.75 -5.45 -7.71
C GLU A 123 -4.82 -5.71 -6.64
N ARG A 124 -4.52 -6.56 -5.65
CA ARG A 124 -5.47 -6.97 -4.60
C ARG A 124 -5.89 -5.82 -3.70
N THR A 125 -5.03 -4.83 -3.51
CA THR A 125 -5.28 -3.62 -2.71
C THR A 125 -5.82 -2.44 -3.53
N GLY A 126 -5.81 -2.55 -4.86
CA GLY A 126 -6.33 -1.54 -5.79
C GLY A 126 -5.31 -0.50 -6.27
N GLY A 127 -4.03 -0.74 -6.03
CA GLY A 127 -2.92 0.09 -6.48
C GLY A 127 -2.32 -0.39 -7.81
N ILE A 128 -1.04 -0.09 -8.02
CA ILE A 128 -0.30 -0.48 -9.23
C ILE A 128 1.19 -0.65 -8.91
N SER A 129 1.83 -1.59 -9.62
CA SER A 129 3.27 -1.81 -9.56
C SER A 129 3.95 -1.33 -10.85
N PHE A 130 5.18 -0.83 -10.71
CA PHE A 130 6.04 -0.39 -11.79
C PHE A 130 7.39 -1.09 -11.73
N PHE A 131 7.97 -1.38 -12.89
CA PHE A 131 9.25 -2.08 -13.01
C PHE A 131 10.16 -1.34 -14.00
N PRO A 132 10.64 -0.14 -13.62
CA PRO A 132 11.44 0.67 -14.52
C PRO A 132 12.74 -0.06 -14.90
N PRO A 133 13.21 0.06 -16.15
CA PRO A 133 14.50 -0.49 -16.56
C PRO A 133 15.68 0.33 -16.03
N THR A 134 15.49 1.60 -15.68
CA THR A 134 16.53 2.50 -15.18
C THR A 134 16.02 3.33 -14.01
N LEU A 135 16.94 3.73 -13.12
CA LEU A 135 16.61 4.53 -11.93
C LEU A 135 16.04 5.91 -12.28
N ASP A 136 16.42 6.48 -13.41
CA ASP A 136 15.94 7.81 -13.85
C ASP A 136 14.42 7.88 -14.01
N GLN A 137 13.76 6.74 -14.27
CA GLN A 137 12.31 6.68 -14.43
C GLN A 137 11.55 6.63 -13.09
N VAL A 138 12.22 6.26 -12.00
CA VAL A 138 11.61 6.16 -10.66
C VAL A 138 10.99 7.49 -10.25
N ASP A 139 11.66 8.57 -10.62
CA ASP A 139 11.28 9.92 -10.23
C ASP A 139 9.99 10.39 -10.95
N GLU A 140 9.84 10.01 -12.23
CA GLU A 140 8.61 10.22 -13.00
C GLU A 140 7.47 9.34 -12.50
N ILE A 141 7.74 8.05 -12.27
CA ILE A 141 6.76 7.11 -11.71
C ILE A 141 6.26 7.60 -10.35
N SER A 142 7.17 8.04 -9.48
CA SER A 142 6.83 8.62 -8.17
C SER A 142 5.91 9.83 -8.31
N ARG A 143 6.17 10.73 -9.27
CA ARG A 143 5.28 11.88 -9.54
C ARG A 143 3.92 11.44 -10.09
N SER A 144 3.86 10.35 -10.86
CA SER A 144 2.60 9.77 -11.32
C SER A 144 1.77 9.22 -10.16
N ILE A 145 2.40 8.47 -9.25
CA ILE A 145 1.76 7.92 -8.05
C ILE A 145 1.26 9.02 -7.12
N ALA A 146 2.06 10.07 -6.87
CA ALA A 146 1.61 11.22 -6.08
C ALA A 146 0.35 11.88 -6.67
N ARG A 147 0.28 12.02 -7.99
CA ARG A 147 -0.93 12.52 -8.67
C ARG A 147 -2.10 11.56 -8.54
N ASP A 148 -1.86 10.26 -8.61
CA ASP A 148 -2.89 9.23 -8.47
C ASP A 148 -3.51 9.25 -7.06
N ILE A 149 -2.66 9.32 -6.02
CA ILE A 149 -3.10 9.42 -4.61
C ILE A 149 -3.93 10.69 -4.39
N ARG A 150 -3.53 11.82 -4.98
CA ARG A 150 -4.23 13.11 -4.85
C ARG A 150 -5.55 13.18 -5.61
N ASN A 151 -5.62 12.53 -6.78
CA ASN A 151 -6.77 12.59 -7.67
C ASN A 151 -7.67 11.34 -7.57
N GLN A 152 -7.56 10.58 -6.48
CA GLN A 152 -8.40 9.42 -6.25
C GLN A 152 -9.82 9.84 -5.87
N TYR A 153 -10.81 9.32 -6.59
CA TYR A 153 -12.22 9.47 -6.22
C TYR A 153 -12.60 8.36 -5.23
N THR A 154 -13.17 8.75 -4.09
CA THR A 154 -13.74 7.79 -3.13
C THR A 154 -15.21 7.58 -3.44
N ILE A 155 -15.58 6.34 -3.78
CA ILE A 155 -16.98 5.91 -3.92
C ILE A 155 -17.30 5.04 -2.72
N THR A 156 -18.29 5.45 -1.92
CA THR A 156 -18.77 4.67 -0.77
C THR A 156 -20.07 3.96 -1.14
N TYR A 157 -20.18 2.69 -0.77
CA TYR A 157 -21.42 1.93 -0.88
C TYR A 157 -21.71 1.24 0.46
N ALA A 158 -22.99 1.08 0.78
CA ALA A 158 -23.41 0.29 1.93
C ALA A 158 -23.72 -1.13 1.46
N PRO A 159 -22.97 -2.16 1.90
CA PRO A 159 -23.28 -3.55 1.54
C PRO A 159 -24.63 -3.96 2.15
N SER A 160 -25.44 -4.71 1.41
CA SER A 160 -26.68 -5.31 1.92
C SER A 160 -26.41 -6.44 2.93
N THR A 161 -25.21 -7.01 2.93
CA THR A 161 -24.79 -8.06 3.87
C THR A 161 -24.29 -7.43 5.19
N PRO A 162 -24.89 -7.77 6.35
CA PRO A 162 -24.48 -7.28 7.67
C PRO A 162 -23.01 -7.56 7.98
N LYS A 163 -22.34 -6.69 8.76
CA LYS A 163 -20.92 -6.87 9.13
C LYS A 163 -20.65 -8.17 9.90
N THR A 164 -21.63 -8.66 10.65
CA THR A 164 -21.57 -9.92 11.40
C THR A 164 -21.35 -11.15 10.52
N VAL A 165 -21.69 -11.08 9.23
CA VAL A 165 -21.43 -12.16 8.28
C VAL A 165 -19.97 -12.07 7.81
N ALA A 166 -19.17 -13.01 8.31
CA ALA A 166 -17.79 -13.20 7.92
C ALA A 166 -17.65 -13.64 6.46
N GLY A 167 -16.44 -13.46 5.91
CA GLY A 167 -16.09 -13.89 4.56
C GLY A 167 -15.62 -12.75 3.67
N TYR A 168 -14.97 -13.11 2.56
CA TYR A 168 -14.45 -12.16 1.60
C TYR A 168 -15.57 -11.54 0.77
N ARG A 169 -15.55 -10.21 0.62
CA ARG A 169 -16.53 -9.43 -0.14
C ARG A 169 -15.87 -8.90 -1.39
N THR A 170 -16.23 -9.45 -2.55
CA THR A 170 -15.71 -9.02 -3.85
C THR A 170 -16.23 -7.61 -4.20
N ILE A 171 -15.36 -6.79 -4.77
CA ILE A 171 -15.71 -5.47 -5.32
C ILE A 171 -15.49 -5.51 -6.83
N HIS A 172 -16.50 -5.05 -7.57
CA HIS A 172 -16.43 -4.83 -9.01
C HIS A 172 -17.02 -3.46 -9.32
N VAL A 173 -16.34 -2.69 -10.17
CA VAL A 173 -16.74 -1.34 -10.53
C VAL A 173 -16.62 -1.17 -12.04
N ASP A 174 -17.75 -0.89 -12.67
CA ASP A 174 -17.83 -0.49 -14.07
C ASP A 174 -18.04 1.02 -14.16
N ALA A 175 -17.26 1.69 -15.02
CA ALA A 175 -17.38 3.13 -15.25
C ALA A 175 -17.64 3.45 -16.72
N HIS A 176 -18.60 4.35 -16.96
CA HIS A 176 -19.01 4.80 -18.29
C HIS A 176 -19.08 6.34 -18.31
N ALA A 177 -18.43 6.98 -19.28
CA ALA A 177 -18.54 8.43 -19.49
C ALA A 177 -18.51 8.76 -20.98
N ARG A 178 -19.53 9.45 -21.51
CA ARG A 178 -19.50 9.94 -22.91
C ARG A 178 -18.61 11.21 -22.98
N PRO A 179 -17.76 11.39 -24.01
CA PRO A 179 -17.60 10.59 -25.24
C PRO A 179 -16.61 9.41 -25.13
N TYR A 180 -16.08 9.11 -23.95
CA TYR A 180 -15.10 8.03 -23.75
C TYR A 180 -15.73 6.64 -23.92
N LYS A 181 -15.15 5.81 -24.78
CA LYS A 181 -15.68 4.46 -25.07
C LYS A 181 -15.32 3.42 -24.01
N LYS A 182 -14.21 3.61 -23.30
CA LYS A 182 -13.73 2.70 -22.25
C LYS A 182 -12.97 3.49 -21.20
N LEU A 183 -13.38 3.36 -19.94
CA LEU A 183 -12.63 3.85 -18.79
C LEU A 183 -11.94 2.67 -18.13
N THR A 184 -10.71 2.87 -17.68
CA THR A 184 -10.00 1.89 -16.86
C THR A 184 -10.26 2.22 -15.40
N VAL A 185 -10.95 1.33 -14.69
CA VAL A 185 -11.18 1.47 -13.26
C VAL A 185 -10.12 0.66 -12.51
N ARG A 186 -9.51 1.28 -11.51
CA ARG A 186 -8.66 0.61 -10.52
C ARG A 186 -9.38 0.67 -9.18
N THR A 187 -9.57 -0.49 -8.58
CA THR A 187 -10.22 -0.67 -7.28
C THR A 187 -9.61 -1.89 -6.61
N ARG A 188 -9.65 -1.95 -5.28
CA ARG A 188 -9.42 -3.19 -4.56
C ARG A 188 -10.35 -4.28 -5.10
N THR A 189 -9.86 -5.50 -5.19
CA THR A 189 -10.66 -6.64 -5.71
C THR A 189 -11.73 -7.10 -4.72
N GLY A 190 -11.66 -6.62 -3.48
CA GLY A 190 -12.55 -6.97 -2.39
C GLY A 190 -11.92 -6.67 -1.04
N TYR A 191 -12.58 -7.10 0.03
CA TYR A 191 -12.11 -6.92 1.40
C TYR A 191 -12.71 -7.96 2.35
N TYR A 192 -12.10 -8.09 3.52
CA TYR A 192 -12.66 -8.78 4.68
C TYR A 192 -13.31 -7.76 5.61
N PRO A 193 -14.59 -7.93 6.01
CA PRO A 193 -15.23 -7.02 6.96
C PRO A 193 -14.55 -7.12 8.32
N GLY A 194 -14.38 -5.98 9.02
CA GLY A 194 -13.90 -6.00 10.39
C GLY A 194 -14.90 -6.71 11.31
N GLN A 195 -14.41 -7.39 12.35
CA GLN A 195 -15.30 -7.90 13.39
C GLN A 195 -15.90 -6.72 14.16
N GLU A 196 -17.23 -6.70 14.32
CA GLU A 196 -17.87 -5.78 15.26
C GLU A 196 -17.32 -6.09 16.67
N GLN A 197 -16.51 -5.19 17.22
CA GLN A 197 -16.32 -5.16 18.67
C GLN A 197 -17.69 -4.91 19.27
N GLN A 198 -18.29 -5.95 19.85
CA GLN A 198 -19.44 -5.79 20.73
C GLN A 198 -19.01 -4.80 21.81
N GLY A 199 -19.52 -3.56 21.72
CA GLY A 199 -19.33 -2.57 22.75
C GLY A 199 -19.78 -3.21 24.07
N ALA A 200 -18.87 -3.27 25.03
CA ALA A 200 -19.20 -3.60 26.40
C ALA A 200 -20.24 -2.58 26.88
N GLY A 201 -21.52 -2.96 26.77
CA GLY A 201 -22.64 -2.24 27.35
C GLY A 201 -22.48 -2.28 28.86
N GLY A 202 -21.79 -1.28 29.41
CA GLY A 202 -21.84 -0.96 30.82
C GLY A 202 -23.28 -0.58 31.17
N VAL A 203 -23.96 -1.50 31.83
CA VAL A 203 -25.17 -1.22 32.60
C VAL A 203 -24.78 -0.36 33.80
N ASN A 204 -25.29 0.87 33.86
CA ASN A 204 -25.50 1.61 35.10
C ASN A 204 -26.78 1.11 35.76
#